data_AF-A0A2D8NPK4-F1
#
_entry.id   AF-A0A2D8NPK4-F1
#
_cell.length_a   1.000
_cell.length_b   1.000
_cell.length_c   1.000
_cell.angle_alpha   90.00
_cell.angle_beta   90.00
_cell.angle_gamma   90.00
#
_symmetry.space_group_name_H-M   'P 1'
#
loop_
_entity.id
_entity.type
_entity.pdbx_description
1 polymer ?
#
loop_
_entity_poly.entity_id
_entity_poly.type
_entity_poly.pdbx_seq_one_letter_code
_entity_poly.pdbx_strand_id
1 'polypeptide(L)' 'MSTSGDQPAHDGSDLEALREEIDELKKVPVEEMVNPTPHGWQDREPTPEPTDAIGSEQWDDEPSDS' A
#
# COMPACT_ATOMS: atom_id res chain seq x y z
N MET A 1 44.64 -19.88 7.94
CA MET A 1 43.71 -18.88 7.36
C MET A 1 42.88 -19.62 6.33
N SER A 2 41.57 -19.73 6.54
CA SER A 2 40.70 -20.55 5.69
C SER A 2 40.63 -19.99 4.28
N THR A 3 41.16 -20.75 3.31
CA THR A 3 40.93 -20.49 1.90
C THR A 3 39.55 -21.04 1.57
N SER A 4 38.54 -20.18 1.51
CA SER A 4 37.22 -20.56 0.99
C SER A 4 37.34 -20.80 -0.52
N GLY A 5 37.82 -21.99 -0.87
CA GLY A 5 37.82 -22.51 -2.22
C GLY A 5 36.43 -23.02 -2.56
N ASP A 6 35.57 -22.10 -2.99
CA ASP A 6 34.38 -22.37 -3.82
C ASP A 6 33.83 -21.00 -4.27
N GLN A 7 34.61 -20.25 -5.05
CA GLN A 7 34.05 -19.12 -5.80
C GLN A 7 33.67 -19.66 -7.17
N PRO A 8 32.38 -19.64 -7.55
CA PRO A 8 31.97 -20.06 -8.87
C PRO A 8 32.71 -19.22 -9.91
N ALA A 9 33.02 -19.82 -11.06
CA ALA A 9 33.58 -19.06 -12.17
C ALA A 9 32.56 -18.00 -12.59
N HIS A 10 32.83 -16.75 -12.22
CA HIS A 10 32.00 -15.60 -12.58
C HIS A 10 32.23 -15.30 -14.06
N ASP A 11 31.39 -15.87 -14.94
CA ASP A 11 31.42 -15.66 -16.38
C ASP A 11 30.70 -14.37 -16.82
N GLY A 12 30.29 -13.55 -15.86
CA GLY A 12 29.59 -12.28 -16.09
C GLY A 12 28.09 -12.46 -16.35
N SER A 13 27.61 -13.68 -16.55
CA SER A 13 26.17 -13.98 -16.65
C SER A 13 25.45 -13.74 -15.32
N ASP A 14 26.14 -13.97 -14.21
CA ASP A 14 25.70 -13.66 -12.85
C ASP A 14 25.50 -12.15 -12.65
N LEU A 15 26.40 -11.33 -13.20
CA LEU A 15 26.28 -9.88 -13.16
C LEU A 15 25.13 -9.37 -14.04
N GLU A 16 24.84 -10.05 -15.15
CA GLU A 16 23.72 -9.71 -16.02
C GLU A 16 22.37 -10.02 -15.36
N ALA A 17 22.25 -11.19 -14.71
CA ALA A 17 21.09 -11.54 -13.90
C ALA A 17 20.85 -10.54 -12.75
N LEU A 18 21.91 -10.15 -12.03
CA LEU A 18 21.80 -9.15 -10.95
C LEU A 18 21.39 -7.77 -11.47
N ARG A 19 21.81 -7.39 -12.69
CA ARG A 19 21.37 -6.12 -13.31
C ARG A 19 19.89 -6.16 -13.67
N GLU A 20 19.40 -7.28 -14.21
CA GLU A 20 17.99 -7.46 -14.52
C GLU A 20 17.12 -7.35 -13.27
N GLU A 21 17.53 -8.00 -12.18
CA GLU A 21 16.85 -7.91 -10.89
C GLU A 21 16.83 -6.48 -10.34
N ILE A 22 17.95 -5.75 -10.41
CA ILE A 22 18.04 -4.35 -10.00
C ILE A 22 17.09 -3.47 -10.83
N ASP A 23 17.04 -3.67 -12.15
CA ASP A 23 16.15 -2.89 -13.02
C ASP A 23 14.68 -3.23 -12.79
N GLU A 24 14.34 -4.45 -12.39
CA GLU A 24 13.00 -4.81 -11.92
C GLU A 24 12.65 -4.07 -10.63
N LEU A 25 13.52 -4.11 -9.62
CA LEU A 25 13.30 -3.43 -8.34
C LEU A 25 13.17 -1.91 -8.49
N LYS A 26 13.90 -1.30 -9.43
CA LYS A 26 13.80 0.15 -9.72
C LYS A 26 12.48 0.57 -10.38
N LYS A 27 11.71 -0.37 -10.93
CA LYS A 27 10.37 -0.07 -11.46
C LYS A 27 9.34 0.08 -10.35
N VAL A 28 9.62 -0.42 -9.14
CA VAL A 28 8.72 -0.28 -7.99
C VAL A 28 8.72 1.19 -7.53
N PRO A 29 7.57 1.86 -7.49
CA PRO A 29 7.48 3.25 -7.05
C PRO A 29 7.78 3.36 -5.55
N VAL A 30 8.51 4.40 -5.16
CA VAL A 30 8.88 4.67 -3.75
C VAL A 30 7.66 4.79 -2.85
N GLU A 31 6.56 5.32 -3.39
CA GLU A 31 5.29 5.44 -2.66
C GLU A 31 4.74 4.07 -2.24
N GLU A 32 4.85 3.05 -3.09
CA GLU A 32 4.43 1.68 -2.79
C GLU A 32 5.38 0.98 -1.80
N MET A 33 6.64 1.39 -1.72
CA MET A 33 7.59 0.90 -0.70
C MET A 33 7.30 1.46 0.70
N VAL A 34 6.88 2.73 0.79
CA VAL A 34 6.63 3.42 2.08
C VAL A 34 5.21 3.23 2.56
N ASN A 35 4.26 3.19 1.63
CA ASN A 35 2.84 2.97 1.89
C ASN A 35 2.30 1.91 0.93
N PRO A 36 2.63 0.63 1.17
CA PRO A 36 2.14 -0.45 0.33
C PRO A 36 0.63 -0.48 0.40
N THR A 37 -0.03 -0.32 -0.74
CA THR A 37 -1.47 -0.54 -0.79
C THR A 37 -1.70 -2.02 -0.50
N PRO A 38 -2.42 -2.38 0.58
CA PRO A 38 -2.64 -3.78 0.88
C PRO A 38 -3.44 -4.41 -0.26
N HIS A 39 -2.86 -5.37 -1.00
CA HIS A 39 -3.49 -5.96 -2.19
C HIS A 39 -4.91 -6.51 -1.94
N GLY A 40 -5.24 -6.88 -0.70
CA GLY A 40 -6.59 -7.36 -0.33
C GLY A 40 -7.63 -6.27 -0.04
N TRP A 41 -7.31 -4.99 -0.24
CA TRP A 41 -8.17 -3.87 0.15
C TRP A 41 -8.56 -2.95 -1.01
N GLN A 42 -7.95 -3.11 -2.19
CA GLN A 42 -8.24 -2.29 -3.38
C GLN A 42 -9.70 -2.41 -3.85
N ASP A 43 -10.31 -3.60 -3.70
CA ASP A 43 -11.70 -3.86 -4.11
C ASP A 43 -12.66 -3.99 -2.90
N ARG A 44 -12.21 -3.60 -1.70
CA ARG A 44 -12.98 -3.78 -0.46
C ARG A 44 -13.72 -2.51 -0.03
N GLU A 45 -13.77 -1.49 -0.89
CA GLU A 45 -14.60 -0.32 -0.60
C GLU A 45 -16.07 -0.75 -0.54
N PRO A 46 -16.76 -0.56 0.61
CA PRO A 46 -18.17 -0.87 0.70
C PRO A 46 -18.97 0.10 -0.17
N THR A 47 -19.98 -0.41 -0.88
CA THR A 47 -20.96 0.45 -1.55
C THR A 47 -21.62 1.34 -0.49
N PRO A 48 -21.62 2.68 -0.66
CA PRO A 48 -22.29 3.55 0.30
C PRO A 48 -23.79 3.31 0.25
N GLU A 49 -24.38 2.97 1.40
CA GLU A 49 -25.83 2.88 1.56
C GLU A 49 -26.40 4.29 1.79
N PRO A 50 -27.57 4.63 1.22
CA PRO A 50 -28.24 5.89 1.50
C PRO A 50 -28.59 5.96 2.99
N THR A 51 -28.05 6.94 3.69
CA THR A 51 -28.41 7.23 5.09
C THR A 51 -29.51 8.27 5.14
N ASP A 52 -30.46 8.11 6.05
CA ASP A 52 -31.40 9.17 6.37
C ASP A 52 -30.65 10.39 6.92
N ALA A 53 -31.14 11.59 6.60
CA ALA A 53 -30.60 12.83 7.13
C ALA A 53 -30.91 12.92 8.63
N ILE A 54 -29.93 12.58 9.47
CA ILE A 54 -29.99 12.81 10.92
C ILE A 54 -29.92 14.32 11.17
N GLY A 55 -30.94 14.88 11.84
CA GLY A 55 -31.01 16.30 12.20
C GLY A 55 -32.14 17.12 11.57
N SER A 56 -33.12 16.47 10.92
CA SER A 56 -34.38 17.14 10.52
C SER A 56 -35.44 17.15 11.64
N GLU A 57 -35.05 16.77 12.86
CA GLU A 57 -35.84 17.01 14.06
C GLU A 57 -36.03 18.52 14.18
N GLN A 58 -37.26 18.96 13.97
CA GLN A 58 -37.77 20.25 14.38
C GLN A 58 -37.70 20.26 15.91
N TRP A 59 -36.58 20.77 16.45
CA TRP A 59 -36.48 21.14 17.85
C TRP A 59 -37.47 22.29 18.03
N ASP A 60 -38.68 21.97 18.49
CA ASP A 60 -39.61 22.99 18.97
C ASP A 60 -38.91 23.69 20.14
N ASP A 61 -38.28 24.82 19.83
CA ASP A 61 -37.77 25.79 20.80
C ASP A 61 -39.01 26.46 21.41
N GLU A 62 -39.69 25.77 22.34
CA GLU A 62 -40.74 26.40 23.14
C GLU A 62 -40.05 27.25 24.22
N PRO A 63 -40.13 28.59 24.18
CA PRO A 63 -39.75 29.40 25.33
C PRO A 63 -40.77 29.13 26.43
N SER A 64 -40.38 28.30 27.40
CA SER A 64 -41.12 28.17 28.66
C SER A 64 -40.96 29.45 29.47
N ASP A 65 -41.76 30.46 29.14
CA ASP A 65 -41.92 31.70 29.90
C ASP A 65 -43.40 31.83 30.30
N SER A 66 -43.73 31.41 31.53
CA SER A 66 -44.85 31.88 32.37
C SER A 66 -44.92 31.13 33.70
#